data_AF-A0A7Y3HLI7-F1
#
_entry.id   AF-A0A7Y3HLI7-F1
#
_cell.length_a   1.000
_cell.length_b   1.000
_cell.length_c   1.000
_cell.angle_alpha   90.00
_cell.angle_beta   90.00
_cell.angle_gamma   90.00
#
_symmetry.space_group_name_H-M   'P 1'
#
loop_
_entity.id
_entity.type
_entity.pdbx_description
1 polymer ?
#
loop_
_entity_poly.entity_id
_entity_poly.type
_entity_poly.pdbx_seq_one_letter_code
_entity_poly.pdbx_strand_id
1 'polypeptide(L)' 'TILDLAKLILKLTNSASKIVHVPPLEEGDMTRRKPDVAKMRYLLNREPLNIEDGIAKVLSAPQFV' A
#
# COMPACT_ATOMS: atom_id res chain seq x y z
N THR A 1 -7.64 1.88 4.80
CA THR A 1 -7.04 3.19 5.15
C THR A 1 -5.52 3.05 5.18
N ILE A 2 -4.75 4.13 5.38
CA ILE A 2 -3.29 4.01 5.58
C ILE A 2 -2.97 3.25 6.89
N LEU A 3 -3.79 3.42 7.92
CA LEU A 3 -3.64 2.67 9.18
C LEU A 3 -3.80 1.16 8.97
N ASP A 4 -4.77 0.73 8.15
CA ASP A 4 -4.97 -0.70 7.85
C ASP A 4 -3.79 -1.27 7.07
N LEU A 5 -3.21 -0.50 6.14
CA LEU A 5 -2.02 -0.89 5.41
C LEU A 5 -0.82 -1.05 6.35
N ALA A 6 -0.61 -0.12 7.29
CA ALA A 6 0.45 -0.22 8.29
C ALA A 6 0.29 -1.46 9.18
N LYS A 7 -0.93 -1.76 9.64
CA LYS A 7 -1.23 -2.99 10.41
C LYS A 7 -0.98 -4.25 9.60
N LEU A 8 -1.33 -4.26 8.31
CA LEU A 8 -1.10 -5.40 7.42
C LEU A 8 0.40 -5.67 7.26
N ILE A 9 1.21 -4.62 7.07
CA ILE A 9 2.67 -4.75 6.96
C ILE A 9 3.24 -5.35 8.25
N LEU A 10 2.89 -4.81 9.43
CA LEU A 10 3.35 -5.35 10.72
C LEU A 10 3.02 -6.83 10.88
N LYS A 11 1.80 -7.24 10.48
CA LYS A 11 1.36 -8.64 10.50
C LYS A 11 2.19 -9.52 9.56
N LEU A 12 2.39 -9.10 8.31
CA LEU A 12 3.11 -9.88 7.30
C LEU A 12 4.60 -10.03 7.62
N THR A 13 5.21 -9.03 8.25
CA THR A 13 6.64 -9.05 8.60
C THR A 13 6.93 -9.50 10.04
N ASN A 14 5.89 -9.76 10.85
CA ASN A 14 6.01 -10.02 12.28
C ASN A 14 6.89 -8.99 13.02
N SER A 15 6.76 -7.71 12.66
CA SER A 15 7.63 -6.64 13.17
C SER A 15 7.16 -6.12 14.52
N ALA A 16 8.11 -5.77 15.39
CA ALA A 16 7.86 -5.09 16.67
C ALA A 16 7.74 -3.55 16.55
N SER A 17 7.78 -2.99 15.33
CA SER A 17 7.64 -1.55 15.10
C SER A 17 6.30 -1.01 15.62
N LYS A 18 6.31 0.23 16.11
CA LYS A 18 5.12 0.91 16.64
C LYS A 18 4.54 1.87 15.59
N ILE A 19 3.22 1.96 15.51
CA ILE A 19 2.53 2.97 14.69
C ILE A 19 2.44 4.27 15.50
N VAL A 20 3.06 5.33 15.00
CA VAL A 20 3.05 6.67 15.62
C VAL A 20 2.24 7.62 14.74
N HIS A 21 1.31 8.36 15.35
CA HIS A 21 0.51 9.36 14.65
C HIS A 21 1.24 10.71 14.73
N VAL A 22 1.39 11.35 13.58
CA VAL A 22 1.97 12.69 13.46
C VAL A 22 0.92 13.65 12.88
N PRO A 23 1.04 14.96 13.12
CA PRO A 23 0.21 15.95 12.42
C PRO A 23 0.33 15.78 10.89
N PRO A 24 -0.75 16.04 10.13
CA PRO A 24 -0.70 16.00 8.68
C PRO A 24 0.28 17.06 8.15
N LEU A 25 0.80 16.85 6.94
CA LEU A 25 1.61 17.87 6.28
C LEU A 25 0.76 19.10 5.96
N GLU A 26 1.38 20.29 6.03
CA GLU A 26 0.70 21.56 5.73
C GLU A 26 0.21 21.62 4.27
N GLU A 27 0.91 20.95 3.35
CA GLU A 27 0.57 20.90 1.93
C GLU A 27 0.75 19.49 1.35
N GLY A 28 -0.13 19.11 0.42
CA GLY A 28 0.03 17.92 -0.41
C GLY A 28 -0.58 16.63 0.13
N ASP A 29 -0.93 16.58 1.42
CA ASP A 29 -1.63 15.44 2.02
C ASP A 29 -3.12 15.45 1.67
N MET A 30 -3.49 14.60 0.72
CA MET A 30 -4.89 14.41 0.34
C MET A 30 -5.53 13.34 1.22
N THR A 31 -6.71 13.62 1.79
CA THR A 31 -7.48 12.65 2.60
C THR A 31 -7.73 11.33 1.86
N ARG A 32 -7.88 11.37 0.53
CA ARG A 32 -8.13 10.19 -0.30
C ARG A 32 -7.74 10.42 -1.75
N ARG A 33 -7.06 9.43 -2.33
CA ARG A 33 -6.87 9.29 -3.78
C ARG A 33 -7.55 8.01 -4.24
N LYS A 34 -8.60 8.15 -5.04
CA LYS A 34 -9.36 7.01 -5.59
C LYS A 34 -9.71 7.32 -7.06
N PRO A 35 -8.74 7.24 -7.98
CA PRO A 35 -9.01 7.48 -9.40
C PRO A 35 -9.98 6.43 -9.94
N ASP A 36 -10.77 6.80 -10.94
CA ASP A 36 -11.51 5.83 -11.73
C ASP A 36 -10.54 5.01 -12.59
N VAL A 37 -10.70 3.70 -12.54
CA VAL A 37 -9.84 2.72 -13.23
C VAL A 37 -10.59 1.99 -14.35
N ALA A 38 -11.81 2.41 -14.72
CA ALA A 38 -12.60 1.77 -15.77
C ALA A 38 -11.85 1.67 -17.11
N LYS A 39 -11.26 2.78 -17.57
CA LYS A 39 -10.46 2.82 -18.81
C LYS A 39 -9.24 1.89 -18.73
N MET A 40 -8.56 1.87 -17.58
CA MET A 40 -7.40 0.99 -17.37
C MET A 40 -7.79 -0.48 -17.44
N ARG A 41 -8.88 -0.88 -16.77
CA ARG A 41 -9.37 -2.26 -16.80
C ARG A 41 -9.77 -2.69 -18.20
N TYR A 42 -10.49 -1.83 -18.93
CA TYR A 42 -10.88 -2.09 -20.32
C TYR A 42 -9.66 -2.31 -21.23
N LEU A 43 -8.60 -1.51 -21.07
CA LEU A 43 -7.43 -1.58 -21.95
C LEU A 43 -6.44 -2.69 -21.58
N LEU A 44 -6.23 -2.96 -20.29
CA LEU A 44 -5.18 -3.89 -19.84
C LEU A 44 -5.61 -5.35 -19.79
N ASN A 45 -6.93 -5.62 -19.81
CA ASN A 45 -7.53 -6.96 -19.78
C ASN A 45 -6.82 -7.96 -18.85
N ARG A 46 -6.46 -7.50 -17.64
CA ARG A 46 -5.77 -8.28 -16.61
C ARG A 46 -6.39 -7.99 -15.26
N GLU A 47 -6.37 -9.01 -14.41
CA GLU A 47 -6.80 -8.85 -13.03
C GLU A 47 -5.79 -8.00 -12.23
N PRO A 48 -6.27 -7.09 -11.35
CA PRO A 48 -5.42 -6.39 -10.41
C PRO A 48 -4.75 -7.37 -9.44
N LEU A 49 -3.50 -7.09 -9.08
CA LEU A 49 -2.82 -7.82 -8.01
C LEU A 49 -3.45 -7.46 -6.66
N ASN A 50 -3.73 -8.45 -5.83
CA ASN A 50 -4.13 -8.22 -4.43
C ASN A 50 -2.99 -7.57 -3.64
N ILE A 51 -3.35 -6.86 -2.59
CA ILE A 51 -2.38 -6.10 -1.80
C ILE A 51 -1.35 -6.99 -1.08
N GLU A 52 -1.77 -8.15 -0.58
CA GLU A 52 -0.90 -9.08 0.16
C GLU A 52 0.19 -9.66 -0.75
N ASP A 53 -0.16 -10.16 -1.94
CA ASP A 53 0.84 -10.70 -2.87
C ASP A 53 1.75 -9.59 -3.39
N GLY A 54 1.21 -8.38 -3.58
CA GLY A 54 1.99 -7.20 -3.93
C GLY A 54 3.07 -6.89 -2.88
N ILE A 55 2.69 -6.87 -1.60
CA ILE A 55 3.65 -6.67 -0.49
C ILE A 55 4.67 -7.81 -0.44
N ALA A 56 4.23 -9.07 -0.58
CA ALA A 56 5.14 -10.22 -0.57
C ALA A 56 6.20 -10.14 -1.68
N LYS A 57 5.85 -9.67 -2.88
CA LYS A 57 6.80 -9.42 -3.98
C LYS A 57 7.80 -8.31 -3.68
N VAL A 58 7.39 -7.28 -2.94
CA VAL A 58 8.31 -6.20 -2.52
C VAL A 58 9.30 -6.72 -1.48
N LEU A 59 8.83 -7.51 -0.52
CA LEU A 59 9.67 -8.09 0.54
C LEU A 59 10.70 -9.10 0.02
N SER A 60 10.40 -9.80 -1.08
CA SER A 60 11.34 -10.73 -1.72
C SER A 60 12.27 -10.07 -2.74
N ALA A 61 12.09 -8.77 -3.01
CA ALA A 61 12.84 -8.07 -4.03
C ALA A 61 14.29 -7.80 -3.54
N PRO A 62 15.32 -8.15 -4.33
CA PRO A 62 16.73 -8.08 -3.90
C PRO A 62 17.24 -6.66 -3.70
N GLN A 63 16.48 -5.64 -4.11
CA GLN A 63 16.86 -4.24 -3.96
C GLN A 63 16.83 -3.75 -2.51
N PHE A 64 16.27 -4.54 -1.59
CA PHE A 64 16.05 -4.16 -0.19
C PHE A 64 16.77 -5.08 0.83
N VAL A 65 17.74 -5.89 0.36
CA VAL A 65 18.57 -6.80 1.18
C VAL A 65 20.03 -6.37 1.18
#